data_AF-A0AAW6U5C1-F1
#
_entry.id   AF-A0AAW6U5C1-F1
#
_cell.length_a   1.000
_cell.length_b   1.000
_cell.length_c   1.000
_cell.angle_alpha   90.00
_cell.angle_beta   90.00
_cell.angle_gamma   90.00
#
_symmetry.space_group_name_H-M   'P 1'
#
loop_
_entity.id
_entity.type
_entity.pdbx_description
1 polymer ?
#
loop_
_entity_poly.entity_id
_entity_poly.type
_entity_poly.pdbx_seq_one_letter_code
_entity_poly.pdbx_strand_id
1 'polypeptide(L)'
;MKLLIMTLTILLAASVYFLQVTETQATSINIHVLVFEGHDGNIVEKTYFAHGADLSEYELPEAPERQGYVFVSWSGELPKEMPDADLYFVAVYMQQELKIRATM
;
A
#
# COMPACT_ATOMS: atom_id res chain seq x y z
N MET A 1 -22.45 -51.15 -13.91
CA MET A 1 -22.89 -50.18 -12.87
C MET A 1 -21.88 -50.01 -11.72
N LYS A 2 -21.32 -51.10 -11.17
CA LYS A 2 -20.33 -51.05 -10.06
C LYS A 2 -18.99 -50.34 -10.38
N LEU A 3 -18.46 -50.53 -11.59
CA LEU A 3 -17.18 -49.93 -12.01
C LEU A 3 -17.27 -48.40 -12.15
N LEU A 4 -18.36 -47.89 -12.75
CA LEU A 4 -18.61 -46.46 -12.96
C LEU A 4 -18.74 -45.69 -11.63
N ILE A 5 -19.41 -46.29 -10.65
CA ILE A 5 -19.60 -45.70 -9.32
C ILE A 5 -18.25 -45.63 -8.59
N MET A 6 -17.41 -46.66 -8.70
CA MET A 6 -16.11 -46.70 -8.03
C MET A 6 -15.14 -45.65 -8.58
N THR A 7 -15.10 -45.47 -9.91
CA THR A 7 -14.29 -44.42 -10.53
C THR A 7 -14.77 -43.02 -10.13
N LEU A 8 -16.08 -42.81 -10.02
CA LEU A 8 -16.65 -41.53 -9.61
C LEU A 8 -16.31 -41.22 -8.15
N THR A 9 -16.34 -42.21 -7.25
CA THR A 9 -15.97 -42.01 -5.84
C THR A 9 -14.48 -41.71 -5.66
N ILE A 10 -13.60 -42.34 -6.44
CA ILE A 10 -12.16 -42.08 -6.39
C ILE A 10 -11.86 -40.69 -6.96
N LEU A 11 -12.51 -40.31 -8.06
CA LEU A 11 -12.38 -38.98 -8.65
C LEU A 11 -12.86 -37.88 -7.70
N LEU A 12 -13.99 -38.10 -7.02
CA LEU A 12 -14.51 -37.16 -6.04
C LEU A 12 -13.57 -37.03 -4.84
N ALA A 13 -13.06 -38.15 -4.30
CA ALA A 13 -12.10 -38.13 -3.20
C ALA A 13 -10.79 -37.42 -3.58
N ALA A 14 -10.28 -37.64 -4.80
CA ALA A 14 -9.10 -36.96 -5.31
C ALA A 14 -9.33 -35.44 -5.48
N SER A 15 -10.50 -35.04 -5.99
CA SER A 15 -10.88 -33.64 -6.11
C SER A 15 -11.01 -32.94 -4.75
N VAL A 16 -11.60 -33.60 -3.76
CA VAL A 16 -11.73 -33.05 -2.39
C VAL A 16 -10.37 -32.92 -1.73
N TYR A 17 -9.51 -33.95 -1.85
CA TYR A 17 -8.15 -33.91 -1.31
C TYR A 17 -7.32 -32.79 -1.96
N PHE A 18 -7.42 -32.64 -3.29
CA PHE A 18 -6.75 -31.55 -3.99
C PHE A 18 -7.19 -30.17 -3.46
N LEU A 19 -8.48 -29.99 -3.22
CA LEU A 19 -9.03 -28.74 -2.68
C LEU A 19 -8.52 -28.45 -1.26
N GLN A 20 -8.47 -29.48 -0.40
CA GLN A 20 -7.92 -29.34 0.96
C GLN A 20 -6.44 -28.97 0.94
N VAL A 21 -5.64 -29.61 0.08
CA VAL A 21 -4.22 -29.30 -0.07
C VAL A 21 -4.02 -27.86 -0.55
N THR A 22 -4.87 -27.36 -1.46
CA THR A 22 -4.82 -25.96 -1.88
C THR A 22 -5.15 -24.98 -0.75
N GLU A 23 -6.11 -25.30 0.12
CA GLU A 23 -6.44 -24.45 1.28
C GLU A 23 -5.35 -24.46 2.35
N THR A 24 -4.69 -25.61 2.60
CA THR A 24 -3.61 -25.71 3.59
C THR A 24 -2.34 -24.93 3.24
N GLN A 25 -2.20 -24.50 1.99
CA GLN A 25 -1.10 -23.63 1.54
C GLN A 25 -1.50 -22.17 1.39
N ALA A 26 -2.72 -21.78 1.78
CA ALA A 26 -3.13 -20.39 1.80
C ALA A 26 -2.40 -19.66 2.93
N THR A 27 -1.25 -19.06 2.61
CA THR A 27 -0.57 -18.12 3.51
C THR A 27 -1.50 -16.93 3.74
N SER A 28 -1.82 -16.66 5.02
CA SER A 28 -2.52 -15.44 5.39
C SER A 28 -1.57 -14.25 5.18
N ILE A 29 -1.84 -13.43 4.17
CA ILE A 29 -1.07 -12.22 3.89
C ILE A 29 -1.75 -11.07 4.63
N ASN A 30 -1.06 -10.49 5.61
CA ASN A 30 -1.49 -9.23 6.22
C ASN A 30 -1.26 -8.10 5.23
N ILE A 31 -2.29 -7.28 4.97
CA ILE A 31 -2.22 -6.15 4.05
C ILE A 31 -2.45 -4.88 4.86
N HIS A 32 -1.55 -3.91 4.67
CA HIS A 32 -1.61 -2.60 5.29
C HIS A 32 -1.68 -1.51 4.23
N VAL A 33 -2.16 -0.34 4.64
CA VAL A 33 -2.29 0.81 3.75
C VAL A 33 -1.14 1.80 3.94
N LEU A 34 -0.66 2.34 2.83
CA LEU A 34 0.22 3.50 2.76
C LEU A 34 -0.58 4.68 2.18
N VAL A 35 -0.69 5.76 2.95
CA VAL A 35 -1.46 6.95 2.58
C VAL A 35 -0.58 8.20 2.61
N PHE A 36 -0.66 8.98 1.54
CA PHE A 36 -0.10 10.33 1.45
C PHE A 36 -1.23 11.35 1.40
N GLU A 37 -1.21 12.33 2.28
CA GLU A 37 -2.22 13.36 2.43
C GLU A 37 -1.64 14.77 2.22
N GLY A 38 -2.37 15.60 1.48
CA GLY A 38 -2.04 17.02 1.32
C GLY A 38 -2.25 17.80 2.61
N HIS A 39 -1.86 19.09 2.58
CA HIS A 39 -2.03 19.97 3.76
C HIS A 39 -3.50 20.16 4.18
N ASP A 40 -4.41 19.94 3.24
CA ASP A 40 -5.86 20.12 3.35
C ASP A 40 -6.58 18.85 3.84
N GLY A 41 -5.83 17.77 4.08
CA GLY A 41 -6.38 16.46 4.43
C GLY A 41 -6.93 15.68 3.25
N ASN A 42 -6.73 16.15 2.02
CA ASN A 42 -7.09 15.38 0.84
C ASN A 42 -6.04 14.29 0.57
N ILE A 43 -6.51 13.09 0.24
CA ILE A 43 -5.65 11.98 -0.14
C ILE A 43 -5.01 12.29 -1.49
N VAL A 44 -3.69 12.36 -1.49
CA VAL A 44 -2.85 12.50 -2.69
C VAL A 44 -2.64 11.13 -3.32
N GLU A 45 -2.26 10.15 -2.49
CA GLU A 45 -2.10 8.76 -2.93
C GLU A 45 -2.50 7.79 -1.82
N LYS A 46 -3.05 6.63 -2.21
CA LYS A 46 -3.39 5.53 -1.32
C LYS A 46 -3.07 4.20 -2.00
N THR A 47 -2.15 3.45 -1.41
CA THR A 47 -1.65 2.18 -1.96
C THR A 47 -1.66 1.10 -0.88
N TYR A 48 -1.89 -0.15 -1.26
CA TYR A 48 -1.94 -1.28 -0.34
C TYR A 48 -0.73 -2.19 -0.55
N PHE A 49 -0.08 -2.56 0.55
CA PHE A 49 1.09 -3.43 0.54
C PHE A 49 0.90 -4.59 1.50
N ALA A 50 1.42 -5.76 1.11
CA ALA A 50 1.57 -6.86 2.05
C ALA A 50 2.61 -6.50 3.12
N HIS A 51 2.44 -7.02 4.33
CA HIS A 51 3.47 -6.98 5.36
C HIS A 51 4.79 -7.56 4.82
N GLY A 52 5.89 -6.84 5.03
CA GLY A 52 7.22 -7.22 4.54
C GLY A 52 7.45 -6.95 3.05
N ALA A 53 6.53 -6.28 2.35
CA ALA A 53 6.78 -5.82 0.99
C ALA A 53 7.95 -4.83 0.97
N ASP A 54 8.85 -4.96 -0.01
CA ASP A 54 9.96 -4.03 -0.23
C ASP A 54 9.43 -2.71 -0.81
N LEU A 55 9.77 -1.61 -0.15
CA LEU A 55 9.42 -0.24 -0.49
C LEU A 55 10.65 0.59 -0.90
N SER A 56 11.83 -0.02 -1.00
CA SER A 56 13.07 0.69 -1.33
C SER A 56 13.08 1.31 -2.72
N GLU A 57 12.33 0.74 -3.66
CA GLU A 57 12.14 1.25 -5.02
C GLU A 57 10.85 2.08 -5.17
N TYR A 58 10.11 2.32 -4.09
CA TYR A 58 8.86 3.07 -4.16
C TYR A 58 9.12 4.57 -4.34
N GLU A 59 8.56 5.13 -5.40
CA GLU A 59 8.64 6.57 -5.69
C GLU A 59 7.54 7.31 -4.91
N LEU A 60 7.95 8.29 -4.10
CA LEU A 60 7.02 9.12 -3.34
C LEU A 60 6.19 10.00 -4.28
N PRO A 61 4.89 10.19 -4.01
CA PRO A 61 4.04 11.04 -4.85
C PRO A 61 4.48 12.50 -4.81
N GLU A 62 4.17 13.22 -5.89
CA GLU A 62 4.34 14.67 -5.95
C GLU A 62 3.33 15.36 -5.02
N ALA A 63 3.82 16.23 -4.15
CA ALA A 63 2.97 16.95 -3.22
C ALA A 63 2.18 18.06 -3.93
N PRO A 64 0.93 18.33 -3.52
CA PRO A 64 0.11 19.36 -4.13
C PRO A 64 0.73 20.75 -3.95
N GLU A 65 0.54 21.62 -4.94
CA GLU A 65 0.99 23.02 -4.84
C GLU A 65 0.19 23.78 -3.76
N ARG A 66 0.90 24.62 -3.00
CA ARG A 66 0.30 25.49 -1.98
C ARG A 66 0.79 26.92 -2.15
N GLN A 67 -0.10 27.84 -2.51
CA GLN A 67 0.27 29.24 -2.77
C GLN A 67 0.94 29.91 -1.56
N GLY A 68 2.11 30.51 -1.79
CA GLY A 68 2.90 31.16 -0.74
C GLY A 68 3.69 30.20 0.15
N TYR A 69 3.76 28.92 -0.23
CA TYR A 69 4.48 27.88 0.48
C TYR A 69 5.30 27.02 -0.49
N VAL A 70 6.42 26.47 -0.01
CA VAL A 70 7.25 25.49 -0.72
C VAL A 70 7.14 24.16 -0.01
N PHE A 71 6.91 23.09 -0.76
CA PHE A 71 6.95 21.72 -0.23
C PHE A 71 8.37 21.40 0.26
N VAL A 72 8.46 20.90 1.49
CA VAL A 72 9.75 20.55 2.12
C VAL A 72 9.96 19.05 2.09
N SER A 73 8.99 18.30 2.62
CA SER A 73 9.02 16.85 2.72
C SER A 73 7.65 16.33 3.11
N TRP A 74 7.50 15.01 3.09
CA TRP A 74 6.44 14.34 3.83
C TRP A 74 6.77 14.32 5.33
N SER A 75 5.77 14.11 6.19
CA SER A 75 5.88 14.20 7.65
C SER A 75 6.76 13.13 8.31
N GLY A 76 7.24 12.17 7.54
CA GLY A 76 8.11 11.09 8.00
C GLY A 76 8.91 10.49 6.85
N GLU A 77 9.71 9.49 7.20
CA GLU A 77 10.51 8.73 6.24
C GLU A 77 9.80 7.42 5.88
N LEU A 78 9.85 7.05 4.60
CA LEU A 78 9.33 5.76 4.15
C LEU A 78 10.28 4.65 4.64
N PRO A 79 9.79 3.63 5.37
CA PRO A 79 10.60 2.49 5.72
C PRO A 79 10.95 1.68 4.47
N LYS A 80 12.03 0.89 4.54
CA LYS A 80 12.44 0.02 3.41
C LYS A 80 11.49 -1.15 3.19
N GLU A 81 10.78 -1.57 4.23
CA GLU A 81 9.83 -2.67 4.18
C GLU A 81 8.52 -2.23 4.84
N MET A 82 7.40 -2.72 4.32
CA MET A 82 6.09 -2.43 4.89
C MET A 82 5.96 -3.07 6.28
N PRO A 83 5.73 -2.29 7.36
CA PRO A 83 5.54 -2.84 8.70
C PRO A 83 4.20 -3.55 8.83
N ASP A 84 3.98 -4.22 9.96
CA ASP A 84 2.67 -4.77 10.36
C ASP A 84 1.74 -3.67 10.90
N ALA A 85 1.68 -2.54 10.17
CA ALA A 85 0.90 -1.37 10.54
C ALA A 85 0.65 -0.47 9.32
N ASP A 86 -0.45 0.26 9.37
CA ASP A 86 -0.76 1.27 8.37
C ASP A 86 0.18 2.49 8.49
N LEU A 87 0.56 3.05 7.34
CA LEU A 87 1.46 4.20 7.23
C LEU A 87 0.70 5.42 6.70
N TYR A 88 0.88 6.55 7.37
CA TYR A 88 0.24 7.82 7.04
C TYR A 88 1.27 8.93 7.01
N PHE A 89 1.34 9.65 5.89
CA PHE A 89 2.26 10.74 5.65
C PHE A 89 1.50 12.00 5.23
N VAL A 90 1.84 13.14 5.84
CA VAL A 90 1.22 14.44 5.52
C VAL A 90 2.27 15.36 4.90
N ALA A 91 1.90 16.09 3.86
CA ALA A 91 2.80 17.03 3.21
C ALA A 91 3.17 18.21 4.13
N VAL A 92 4.47 18.44 4.31
CA VAL A 92 5.04 19.53 5.12
C VAL A 92 5.52 20.65 4.23
N TYR A 93 5.16 21.88 4.59
CA TYR A 93 5.45 23.07 3.80
C TYR A 93 6.11 24.17 4.62
N MET A 94 6.98 24.96 3.97
CA MET A 94 7.59 26.17 4.53
C MET A 94 7.02 27.41 3.82
N GLN A 95 6.63 28.43 4.58
CA GLN A 95 6.12 29.67 4.01
C GLN A 95 7.23 30.44 3.27
N GLN A 96 6.91 30.95 2.08
CA GLN A 96 7.83 31.82 1.32
C GLN A 96 7.74 33.25 1.85
N GLU A 97 8.83 33.75 2.46
CA GLU A 97 8.95 35.19 2.74
C GLU A 97 9.44 35.92 1.48
N LEU A 98 8.49 36.54 0.75
CA LEU A 98 8.83 37.45 -0.35
C LEU A 98 9.11 38.85 0.21
N LYS A 99 10.38 39.18 0.46
CA LYS A 99 10.80 40.57 0.69
C LYS A 99 10.81 41.30 -0.65
N ILE A 100 9.70 41.95 -0.97
CA ILE A 100 9.62 42.80 -2.15
C ILE A 100 10.53 44.01 -1.92
N ARG A 101 11.69 44.08 -2.60
CA ARG A 101 12.45 45.33 -2.70
C ARG A 101 11.74 46.21 -3.72
N ALA A 102 10.93 47.16 -3.24
CA ALA A 102 10.49 48.27 -4.06
C ALA A 102 11.69 49.19 -4.31
N THR A 103 12.31 49.08 -5.49
CA THR A 103 13.18 50.16 -5.98
C THR A 103 12.26 51.22 -6.55
N MET A 104 12.17 52.35 -5.85
CA MET A 104 11.43 53.55 -6.26
C MET A 104 12.24 54.35 -7.27
#